data_AF-A0A2E7FCW4-F1
#
_entry.id   AF-A0A2E7FCW4-F1
#
_cell.length_a   1.000
_cell.length_b   1.000
_cell.length_c   1.000
_cell.angle_alpha   90.00
_cell.angle_beta   90.00
_cell.angle_gamma   90.00
#
_symmetry.space_group_name_H-M   'P 1'
#
loop_
_entity.id
_entity.type
_entity.pdbx_description
1 polymer ?
#
loop_
_entity_poly.entity_id
_entity_poly.type
_entity_poly.pdbx_seq_one_letter_code
_entity_poly.pdbx_strand_id
1 'polypeptide(L)' 'MKRVKLLFLISFIIYFIGQLLWTINIVANKQIFKEWMLNIPFFLFSILIIITGLKWYKQK' A
#
# COMPACT_ATOMS: atom_id res chain seq x y z
N MET A 1 -17.87 5.92 13.74
CA MET A 1 -17.05 5.46 12.58
C MET A 1 -15.56 5.83 12.62
N LYS A 2 -15.12 6.86 13.36
CA LYS A 2 -13.72 7.32 13.34
C LYS A 2 -12.67 6.24 13.72
N ARG A 3 -13.00 5.35 14.67
CA ARG A 3 -12.14 4.19 15.01
C ARG A 3 -11.97 3.21 13.84
N VAL A 4 -13.06 2.93 13.10
CA VAL A 4 -13.02 2.07 11.91
C VAL A 4 -12.16 2.71 10.81
N LYS A 5 -12.34 4.01 10.58
CA LYS A 5 -11.50 4.78 9.63
C LYS A 5 -10.01 4.73 10.01
N LEU A 6 -9.69 4.82 11.30
CA LEU A 6 -8.31 4.71 11.81
C LEU A 6 -7.73 3.31 11.58
N LEU A 7 -8.47 2.25 11.95
CA LEU A 7 -8.04 0.86 11.76
C LEU A 7 -7.83 0.53 10.28
N PHE A 8 -8.71 1.03 9.41
CA PHE A 8 -8.56 0.92 7.95
C PHE A 8 -7.24 1.55 7.50
N LEU A 9 -6.94 2.77 7.96
CA LEU A 9 -5.73 3.50 7.60
C LEU A 9 -4.47 2.76 8.09
N ILE A 10 -4.47 2.27 9.33
CA ILE A 10 -3.37 1.48 9.91
C ILE A 10 -3.15 0.20 9.08
N SER A 11 -4.23 -0.50 8.70
CA SER A 11 -4.14 -1.72 7.89
C SER A 11 -3.46 -1.47 6.55
N PHE A 12 -3.81 -0.35 5.89
CA PHE A 12 -3.21 0.02 4.61
C PHE A 12 -1.77 0.54 4.73
N ILE A 13 -1.40 1.15 5.86
CA ILE A 13 0.00 1.48 6.15
C ILE A 13 0.84 0.20 6.28
N ILE A 14 0.35 -0.80 7.01
CA ILE A 14 1.03 -2.10 7.15
C ILE A 14 1.15 -2.78 5.79
N TYR A 15 0.07 -2.76 4.99
CA TYR A 15 0.10 -3.28 3.62
C TYR A 15 1.13 -2.58 2.74
N PHE A 16 1.25 -1.25 2.83
CA PHE A 16 2.24 -0.47 2.10
C PHE A 16 3.67 -0.82 2.49
N ILE A 17 3.93 -1.02 3.79
CA ILE A 17 5.24 -1.49 4.26
C ILE A 17 5.56 -2.87 3.67
N GLY A 18 4.59 -3.79 3.68
CA GLY A 18 4.72 -5.09 3.03
C GLY A 18 5.04 -4.97 1.54
N GLN A 19 4.41 -4.03 0.84
CA GLN A 19 4.71 -3.76 -0.56
C GLN A 19 6.14 -3.24 -0.79
N LEU A 20 6.61 -2.31 0.04
CA LEU A 20 7.99 -1.82 -0.05
C LEU A 20 9.00 -2.95 0.12
N LEU A 21 8.77 -3.83 1.10
CA LEU A 21 9.62 -5.01 1.32
C LEU A 21 9.58 -5.96 0.12
N TRP A 22 8.42 -6.17 -0.49
CA TRP A 22 8.29 -6.99 -1.70
C TRP A 22 9.03 -6.34 -2.89
N THR A 23 8.91 -5.03 -3.10
CA THR A 23 9.65 -4.32 -4.14
C THR A 23 11.16 -4.46 -3.95
N ILE A 24 11.67 -4.31 -2.71
CA ILE A 24 13.09 -4.52 -2.39
C ILE A 24 13.51 -5.95 -2.73
N ASN A 25 12.69 -6.95 -2.37
CA ASN A 25 12.97 -8.35 -2.66
C ASN A 25 13.04 -8.66 -4.15
N ILE A 26 12.13 -8.09 -4.96
CA ILE A 26 12.15 -8.25 -6.42
C ILE A 26 13.44 -7.67 -7.01
N VAL A 27 13.83 -6.48 -6.55
CA VAL A 27 15.08 -5.81 -6.97
C VAL A 27 16.29 -6.65 -6.61
N ALA A 28 16.35 -7.17 -5.38
CA ALA A 28 17.46 -7.99 -4.89
C ALA A 28 17.61 -9.31 -5.67
N ASN A 29 16.49 -9.97 -6.00
CA ASN A 29 16.48 -11.27 -6.69
C ASN A 29 16.48 -11.18 -8.21
N LYS A 30 16.55 -9.98 -8.81
CA LYS A 30 16.50 -9.72 -10.26
C LYS A 30 15.27 -10.34 -10.96
N GLN A 31 14.16 -10.51 -10.25
CA GLN A 31 12.90 -11.08 -10.77
C GLN A 31 12.05 -10.04 -11.52
N ILE A 32 12.64 -9.38 -12.51
CA ILE A 32 12.17 -8.08 -12.98
C ILE A 32 10.88 -8.15 -13.82
N PHE A 33 10.69 -9.14 -14.69
CA PHE A 33 9.57 -9.08 -15.65
C PHE A 33 8.21 -9.46 -15.06
N LYS A 34 8.12 -10.61 -14.39
CA LYS A 34 6.83 -11.18 -13.96
C LYS A 34 6.30 -10.50 -12.69
N GLU A 35 7.19 -10.18 -11.75
CA GLU A 35 6.77 -9.64 -10.46
C GLU A 35 6.50 -8.14 -10.50
N TRP A 36 7.21 -7.37 -11.33
CA TRP A 36 6.92 -5.94 -11.49
C TRP A 36 5.55 -5.65 -12.09
N MET A 37 5.07 -6.54 -12.98
CA MET A 37 3.74 -6.41 -13.58
C MET A 37 2.63 -6.40 -12.51
N LEU A 38 2.84 -7.10 -11.39
CA LEU A 38 1.92 -7.09 -10.25
C LEU A 38 2.31 -6.01 -9.22
N ASN A 39 3.61 -5.86 -8.92
CA ASN A 39 4.07 -4.92 -7.90
C ASN A 39 3.66 -3.48 -8.20
N ILE A 40 3.82 -3.01 -9.46
CA ILE A 40 3.50 -1.63 -9.86
C ILE A 40 2.03 -1.26 -9.58
N PRO A 41 1.01 -2.00 -10.08
CA PRO A 41 -0.38 -1.64 -9.80
C PRO A 41 -0.70 -1.73 -8.31
N PHE A 42 -0.21 -2.75 -7.60
CA PHE A 42 -0.45 -2.84 -6.16
C PHE A 42 0.19 -1.69 -5.37
N PHE A 43 1.37 -1.24 -5.79
CA PHE A 43 2.03 -0.07 -5.22
C PHE A 43 1.21 1.21 -5.48
N LEU A 44 0.75 1.45 -6.70
CA LEU A 44 -0.10 2.58 -7.03
C LEU A 44 -1.41 2.57 -6.21
N PHE A 45 -2.10 1.43 -6.14
CA PHE A 45 -3.33 1.31 -5.36
C PHE A 45 -3.08 1.53 -3.87
N SER A 46 -1.98 1.02 -3.32
CA SER A 46 -1.64 1.22 -1.91
C SER A 46 -1.50 2.71 -1.56
N ILE A 47 -0.86 3.50 -2.43
CA ILE A 47 -0.72 4.95 -2.25
C ILE A 47 -2.07 5.65 -2.36
N LEU A 48 -2.87 5.33 -3.38
CA LEU A 48 -4.18 5.93 -3.59
C LEU A 48 -5.13 5.67 -2.42
N ILE A 49 -5.09 4.45 -1.86
CA ILE A 49 -5.93 4.06 -0.72
C ILE A 49 -5.47 4.76 0.56
N ILE A 50 -4.17 4.91 0.79
CA ILE A 50 -3.66 5.68 1.93
C ILE A 50 -4.10 7.15 1.83
N ILE A 51 -3.96 7.78 0.67
CA ILE A 51 -4.37 9.17 0.44
C ILE A 51 -5.88 9.32 0.67
N THR A 52 -6.67 8.41 0.12
CA THR A 52 -8.14 8.42 0.28
C THR A 52 -8.55 8.16 1.72
N GLY A 53 -7.89 7.22 2.39
CA GLY A 53 -8.09 6.90 3.80
C GLY A 53 -7.78 8.10 4.71
N LEU A 54 -6.70 8.84 4.43
CA LEU A 54 -6.36 10.08 5.15
C LEU A 54 -7.42 11.17 4.96
N LYS A 55 -7.90 11.38 3.72
CA LYS A 55 -8.99 12.33 3.45
C LYS A 55 -10.27 11.90 4.18
N TRP A 56 -10.61 10.61 4.14
CA TRP A 56 -11.81 10.06 4.77
C TRP A 56 -11.77 10.13 6.30
N TYR A 57 -10.60 9.90 6.90
CA TYR A 57 -10.39 10.04 8.33
C TYR A 57 -10.55 11.50 8.82
N LYS A 58 -10.16 12.47 7.99
CA LYS A 58 -10.31 13.90 8.28
C LYS A 58 -11.74 14.41 8.11
N GLN A 59 -12.54 13.81 7.24
CA GLN A 59 -13.98 14.08 7.18
C GLN A 59 -14.66 13.53 8.44
N LYS A 60 -15.38 14.40 9.17
CA LYS A 60 -16.13 14.05 10.40
C LYS A 60 -17.02 12.82 10.17
#